data_AF-A0A7W8Y997-F1
#
_entry.id   AF-A0A7W8Y997-F1
#
_cell.length_a   1.000
_cell.length_b   1.000
_cell.length_c   1.000
_cell.angle_alpha   90.00
_cell.angle_beta   90.00
_cell.angle_gamma   90.00
#
_symmetry.space_group_name_H-M   'P 1'
#
loop_
_entity.id
_entity.type
_entity.pdbx_description
1 polymer ?
#
loop_
_entity_poly.entity_id
_entity_poly.type
_entity_poly.pdbx_seq_one_letter_code
_entity_poly.pdbx_strand_id
1 'polypeptide(L)'
;MALTPEDVVNKRFQPTKFREGYDQIEVDDFLDEIVTELRRLNKENDELRKRVADLQAGKGAAASTTASTEDVKVPAPVPAVKDGAAAEAQGANNTVAAANLASTQSAATASTAAAGGEQHRVTAESATGVLAMAQRLHDEYVSAGIEQRDKLLAEAKSKAEALVSDATAKSQKLVSDADAQSKKLVSDADSRSKKLVGDAEEKTRVTLTDLEQKKSVLENKIDQLRGFERDYRGRLKTFIEGQLRDLESKGSVETASTESAQR
;
A
#
# COMPACT_ATOMS: atom_id res chain seq x y z
N MET A 1 -10.25 25.65 -1.09
CA MET A 1 -9.88 25.79 0.34
C MET A 1 -9.88 24.39 0.92
N ALA A 2 -8.73 23.71 0.84
CA ALA A 2 -8.61 22.31 1.27
C ALA A 2 -8.15 22.28 2.71
N LEU A 3 -8.75 21.41 3.53
CA LEU A 3 -8.26 21.16 4.88
C LEU A 3 -6.84 20.59 4.78
N THR A 4 -5.94 21.14 5.58
CA THR A 4 -4.60 20.58 5.72
C THR A 4 -4.61 19.47 6.78
N PRO A 5 -3.67 18.51 6.73
CA PRO A 5 -3.53 17.51 7.79
C PRO A 5 -3.37 18.12 9.18
N GLU A 6 -2.72 19.29 9.25
CA GLU A 6 -2.52 20.02 10.50
C GLU A 6 -3.81 20.66 11.03
N ASP A 7 -4.78 20.98 10.16
CA ASP A 7 -6.09 21.50 10.58
C ASP A 7 -6.95 20.44 11.26
N VAL A 8 -6.76 19.16 10.90
CA VAL A 8 -7.50 18.03 11.47
C VAL A 8 -6.95 17.69 12.86
N VAL A 9 -5.63 17.64 13.02
CA VAL A 9 -4.97 17.40 14.33
C VAL A 9 -5.27 18.49 15.34
N ASN A 10 -5.31 19.75 14.90
CA ASN A 10 -5.58 20.88 15.79
C ASN A 10 -7.08 21.09 16.06
N LYS A 11 -7.97 20.28 15.48
CA LYS A 11 -9.41 20.45 15.64
C LYS A 11 -9.85 20.01 17.03
N ARG A 12 -10.46 20.93 17.79
CA ARG A 12 -11.10 20.60 19.08
C ARG A 12 -12.62 20.65 18.97
N PHE A 13 -13.25 19.56 19.40
CA PHE A 13 -14.70 19.44 19.48
C PHE A 13 -15.21 19.88 20.87
N GLN A 14 -16.42 20.44 20.91
CA GLN A 14 -17.05 20.87 22.17
C GLN A 14 -17.77 19.67 22.82
N PRO A 15 -17.57 19.39 24.12
CA PRO A 15 -18.21 18.25 24.77
C PRO A 15 -19.72 18.50 24.95
N THR A 16 -20.55 17.57 24.47
CA THR A 16 -22.02 17.67 24.61
C THR A 16 -22.48 17.01 25.91
N LYS A 17 -23.00 17.82 26.84
CA LYS A 17 -23.35 17.38 28.21
C LYS A 17 -24.76 16.80 28.36
N PHE A 18 -25.61 16.92 27.34
CA PHE A 18 -27.06 16.61 27.40
C PHE A 18 -27.54 15.67 26.29
N ARG A 19 -26.64 15.14 25.46
CA ARG A 19 -26.93 14.13 24.43
C ARG A 19 -25.81 13.12 24.40
N GLU A 20 -26.14 11.87 24.07
CA GLU A 20 -25.16 10.84 23.76
C GLU A 20 -24.28 11.38 22.62
N GLY A 21 -23.03 11.71 22.97
CA GLY A 21 -22.01 12.13 22.03
C GLY A 21 -21.28 10.92 21.47
N TYR A 22 -20.44 11.16 20.47
CA TYR A 22 -19.46 10.17 20.03
C TYR A 22 -18.42 9.92 21.14
N ASP A 23 -17.93 8.68 21.23
CA ASP A 23 -16.82 8.36 22.14
C ASP A 23 -15.58 9.13 21.70
N GLN A 24 -14.94 9.81 22.66
CA GLN A 24 -13.77 10.62 22.38
C GLN A 24 -12.60 9.78 21.85
N ILE A 25 -12.43 8.56 22.37
CA ILE A 25 -11.32 7.69 21.96
C ILE A 25 -11.52 7.20 20.52
N GLU A 26 -12.74 6.79 20.18
CA GLU A 26 -13.08 6.33 18.83
C GLU A 26 -12.95 7.46 17.79
N VAL A 27 -13.35 8.69 18.17
CA VAL A 27 -13.17 9.87 17.33
C VAL A 27 -11.70 10.21 17.15
N ASP A 28 -10.88 10.14 18.20
CA ASP A 28 -9.45 10.42 18.11
C ASP A 28 -8.74 9.38 17.22
N ASP A 29 -9.03 8.09 17.36
CA ASP A 29 -8.50 7.01 16.52
C ASP A 29 -8.86 7.19 15.03
N PHE A 30 -10.11 7.56 14.75
CA PHE A 30 -10.57 7.81 13.38
C PHE A 30 -9.91 9.05 12.75
N LEU A 31 -9.66 10.10 13.54
CA LEU A 31 -8.97 11.30 13.07
C LEU A 31 -7.49 11.01 12.74
N ASP A 32 -6.82 10.13 13.48
CA ASP A 32 -5.46 9.69 13.18
C ASP A 32 -5.37 8.94 11.83
N GLU A 33 -6.37 8.11 11.53
CA GLU A 33 -6.49 7.44 10.22
C GLU A 33 -6.69 8.46 9.09
N ILE A 34 -7.60 9.43 9.28
CA ILE A 34 -7.84 10.51 8.31
C ILE A 34 -6.57 11.32 8.05
N VAL A 35 -5.80 11.67 9.09
CA VAL A 35 -4.56 12.45 8.94
C VAL A 35 -3.53 11.67 8.12
N THR A 36 -3.45 10.36 8.34
CA THR A 36 -2.54 9.47 7.60
C THR A 36 -2.90 9.42 6.12
N GLU A 37 -4.18 9.20 5.79
CA GLU A 37 -4.64 9.19 4.40
C GLU A 37 -4.55 10.57 3.74
N LEU A 38 -4.84 11.65 4.46
CA LEU A 38 -4.73 13.00 3.90
C LEU A 38 -3.28 13.39 3.60
N ARG A 39 -2.31 12.93 4.42
CA ARG A 39 -0.88 13.07 4.11
C ARG A 39 -0.48 12.21 2.90
N ARG A 40 -1.02 11.00 2.78
CA ARG A 40 -0.78 10.11 1.62
C ARG A 40 -1.30 10.75 0.34
N LEU A 41 -2.55 11.19 0.32
CA LEU A 41 -3.19 11.82 -0.84
C LEU A 41 -2.53 13.14 -1.24
N ASN A 42 -2.04 13.94 -0.29
CA ASN A 42 -1.30 15.16 -0.62
C ASN A 42 0.04 14.83 -1.27
N LYS A 43 0.79 13.86 -0.74
CA LYS A 43 2.04 13.39 -1.38
C LYS A 43 1.78 12.84 -2.78
N GLU A 44 0.74 12.03 -2.94
CA GLU A 44 0.36 11.47 -4.24
C GLU A 44 -0.06 12.56 -5.23
N ASN A 45 -0.82 13.57 -4.79
CA ASN A 45 -1.15 14.72 -5.63
C ASN A 45 0.10 15.54 -6.01
N ASP A 46 1.03 15.75 -5.09
CA ASP A 46 2.28 16.46 -5.38
C ASP A 46 3.15 15.66 -6.36
N GLU A 47 3.23 14.34 -6.21
CA GLU A 47 3.90 13.45 -7.16
C GLU A 47 3.24 13.47 -8.54
N LEU A 48 1.91 13.38 -8.61
CA LEU A 48 1.16 13.44 -9.86
C LEU A 48 1.33 14.80 -10.54
N ARG A 49 1.30 15.90 -9.77
CA ARG A 49 1.57 17.24 -10.29
C ARG A 49 3.00 17.38 -10.82
N LYS A 50 4.00 16.81 -10.13
CA LYS A 50 5.38 16.75 -10.64
C LYS A 50 5.47 15.93 -11.92
N ARG A 51 4.86 14.73 -11.97
CA ARG A 51 4.83 13.90 -13.19
C ARG A 51 4.16 14.62 -14.35
N VAL A 52 3.06 15.33 -14.11
CA VAL A 52 2.41 16.16 -15.14
C VAL A 52 3.31 17.29 -15.57
N ALA A 53 3.97 17.99 -14.65
CA ALA A 53 4.92 19.06 -14.96
C ALA A 53 6.13 18.55 -15.78
N ASP A 54 6.70 17.39 -15.43
CA ASP A 54 7.80 16.76 -16.15
C ASP A 54 7.38 16.30 -17.55
N LEU A 55 6.18 15.73 -17.67
CA LEU A 55 5.60 15.34 -18.96
C LEU A 55 5.23 16.57 -19.81
N GLN A 56 4.79 17.66 -19.20
CA GLN A 56 4.53 18.93 -19.87
C GLN A 56 5.83 19.65 -20.25
N ALA A 57 6.90 19.53 -19.46
CA ALA A 57 8.23 20.03 -19.80
C ALA A 57 8.86 19.19 -20.91
N GLY A 58 8.69 17.87 -20.88
CA GLY A 58 9.12 16.94 -21.94
C GLY A 58 8.30 17.06 -23.22
N LYS A 59 6.99 17.30 -23.14
CA LYS A 59 6.15 17.72 -24.28
C LYS A 59 6.39 19.18 -24.67
N GLY A 60 6.97 20.01 -23.81
CA GLY A 60 7.30 21.41 -24.07
C GLY A 60 8.42 21.60 -25.09
N ALA A 61 9.20 20.56 -25.37
CA ALA A 61 10.11 20.50 -26.53
C ALA A 61 9.42 20.05 -27.84
N ALA A 62 8.16 19.61 -27.78
CA ALA A 62 7.40 19.07 -28.93
C ALA A 62 5.98 19.65 -29.11
N ALA A 63 5.55 20.62 -28.30
CA ALA A 63 4.20 21.15 -28.33
C ALA A 63 4.16 22.65 -28.03
N SER A 64 4.91 23.45 -28.80
CA SER A 64 4.70 24.89 -28.92
C SER A 64 3.57 25.19 -29.91
N THR A 65 2.40 24.59 -29.75
CA THR A 65 1.15 25.10 -30.34
C THR A 65 -0.03 24.42 -29.66
N THR A 66 -0.71 25.13 -28.75
CA THR A 66 -2.16 25.39 -28.79
C THR A 66 -2.65 25.84 -27.40
N ALA A 67 -3.08 27.09 -27.36
CA ALA A 67 -4.14 27.69 -26.53
C ALA A 67 -3.98 27.84 -25.00
N SER A 68 -3.81 29.10 -24.61
CA SER A 68 -4.43 29.72 -23.43
C SER A 68 -5.93 29.44 -23.35
N THR A 69 -6.51 29.31 -22.15
CA THR A 69 -7.58 30.17 -21.57
C THR A 69 -7.97 29.63 -20.18
N GLU A 70 -8.19 30.57 -19.27
CA GLU A 70 -8.55 30.44 -17.85
C GLU A 70 -9.99 29.93 -17.60
N ASP A 71 -10.19 29.40 -16.39
CA ASP A 71 -11.33 29.62 -15.46
C ASP A 71 -12.79 29.17 -15.73
N VAL A 72 -13.35 28.55 -14.67
CA VAL A 72 -14.76 28.59 -14.16
C VAL A 72 -15.85 27.61 -14.70
N LYS A 73 -16.29 26.71 -13.79
CA LYS A 73 -17.69 26.29 -13.43
C LYS A 73 -18.35 24.98 -13.96
N VAL A 74 -18.78 24.20 -12.95
CA VAL A 74 -19.73 23.06 -12.80
C VAL A 74 -21.12 23.29 -13.45
N PRO A 75 -22.06 22.32 -13.73
CA PRO A 75 -22.07 20.86 -14.03
C PRO A 75 -22.88 20.46 -15.32
N ALA A 76 -23.01 19.13 -15.57
CA ALA A 76 -23.90 18.32 -16.46
C ALA A 76 -25.30 18.89 -16.85
N PRO A 77 -26.03 18.43 -17.93
CA PRO A 77 -26.23 17.02 -18.38
C PRO A 77 -26.49 16.74 -19.91
N VAL A 78 -26.82 15.47 -20.19
CA VAL A 78 -27.22 14.68 -21.40
C VAL A 78 -28.18 15.33 -22.45
N PRO A 79 -28.61 14.64 -23.55
CA PRO A 79 -27.95 13.95 -24.68
C PRO A 79 -28.59 14.38 -26.06
N ALA A 80 -28.38 13.59 -27.14
CA ALA A 80 -29.24 13.43 -28.35
C ALA A 80 -28.71 13.94 -29.72
N VAL A 81 -28.22 12.94 -30.48
CA VAL A 81 -28.40 12.64 -31.92
C VAL A 81 -29.14 13.62 -32.82
N LYS A 82 -28.55 13.94 -33.99
CA LYS A 82 -29.24 13.95 -35.31
C LYS A 82 -28.25 13.61 -36.44
N ASP A 83 -28.68 12.63 -37.23
CA ASP A 83 -28.10 12.14 -38.47
C ASP A 83 -28.00 13.19 -39.58
N GLY A 84 -27.06 12.94 -40.51
CA GLY A 84 -26.90 13.68 -41.76
C GLY A 84 -25.85 13.03 -42.66
N ALA A 85 -26.25 11.95 -43.32
CA ALA A 85 -25.48 11.14 -44.26
C ALA A 85 -24.90 11.93 -45.46
N ALA A 86 -23.70 11.55 -45.93
CA ALA A 86 -23.47 11.03 -47.29
C ALA A 86 -21.96 10.81 -47.60
N ALA A 87 -21.71 9.79 -48.43
CA ALA A 87 -20.52 9.50 -49.25
C ALA A 87 -19.43 8.55 -48.68
N GLU A 88 -19.66 7.25 -48.94
CA GLU A 88 -18.77 6.27 -49.61
C GLU A 88 -17.29 6.22 -49.16
N ALA A 89 -16.85 5.25 -48.35
CA ALA A 89 -16.71 3.80 -48.55
C ALA A 89 -15.66 3.37 -49.60
N GLN A 90 -14.50 2.91 -49.11
CA GLN A 90 -13.69 1.73 -49.51
C GLN A 90 -12.24 2.00 -49.06
N GLY A 91 -11.50 1.15 -48.35
CA GLY A 91 -11.69 -0.22 -47.89
C GLY A 91 -10.32 -0.75 -47.48
N ALA A 92 -10.26 -1.40 -46.30
CA ALA A 92 -9.33 -2.43 -45.85
C ALA A 92 -7.81 -2.30 -46.18
N ASN A 93 -6.97 -2.03 -45.18
CA ASN A 93 -6.30 -3.03 -44.33
C ASN A 93 -5.04 -3.62 -44.97
N ASN A 94 -3.86 -3.29 -44.42
CA ASN A 94 -2.66 -4.09 -44.68
C ASN A 94 -1.72 -4.11 -43.46
N THR A 95 -1.99 -5.03 -42.53
CA THR A 95 -0.94 -5.76 -41.81
C THR A 95 -0.35 -6.77 -42.80
N VAL A 96 0.96 -6.80 -43.05
CA VAL A 96 1.93 -7.83 -42.61
C VAL A 96 3.32 -7.49 -43.18
N ALA A 97 4.36 -7.86 -42.43
CA ALA A 97 5.64 -8.41 -42.91
C ALA A 97 6.48 -7.54 -43.87
N ALA A 98 7.61 -6.99 -43.40
CA ALA A 98 8.89 -7.70 -43.28
C ALA A 98 9.54 -8.06 -44.63
N ALA A 99 10.83 -7.72 -44.70
CA ALA A 99 11.83 -8.16 -45.67
C ALA A 99 11.74 -7.60 -47.09
N ASN A 100 12.55 -6.57 -47.38
CA ASN A 100 13.35 -6.58 -48.60
C ASN A 100 14.59 -5.67 -48.53
N LEU A 101 15.66 -6.18 -47.92
CA LEU A 101 17.03 -5.84 -48.31
C LEU A 101 17.74 -7.15 -48.60
N ALA A 102 17.75 -7.56 -49.87
CA ALA A 102 18.85 -8.27 -50.52
C ALA A 102 18.34 -8.98 -51.77
N SER A 103 18.86 -8.58 -52.93
CA SER A 103 19.02 -9.47 -54.06
C SER A 103 20.29 -9.08 -54.81
N THR A 104 21.36 -9.78 -54.44
CA THR A 104 22.47 -10.12 -55.33
C THR A 104 22.07 -11.31 -56.21
N GLN A 105 22.87 -11.52 -57.26
CA GLN A 105 22.90 -12.61 -58.25
C GLN A 105 22.13 -12.29 -59.54
N SER A 106 22.84 -11.98 -60.64
CA SER A 106 23.65 -12.87 -61.50
C SER A 106 22.79 -13.71 -62.43
N ALA A 107 22.77 -13.37 -63.72
CA ALA A 107 23.11 -14.28 -64.82
C ALA A 107 22.98 -13.57 -66.19
N ALA A 108 23.94 -13.92 -67.06
CA ALA A 108 24.22 -13.44 -68.40
C ALA A 108 23.12 -13.65 -69.47
N THR A 109 23.18 -12.84 -70.52
CA THR A 109 23.24 -13.21 -71.97
C THR A 109 23.66 -11.94 -72.74
N ALA A 110 24.88 -11.84 -73.29
CA ALA A 110 25.24 -12.04 -74.72
C ALA A 110 24.24 -11.39 -75.71
N SER A 111 24.57 -10.60 -76.74
CA SER A 111 25.77 -10.31 -77.53
C SER A 111 25.43 -9.20 -78.54
N THR A 112 26.33 -8.26 -78.86
CA THR A 112 26.69 -7.78 -80.23
C THR A 112 27.80 -6.74 -80.09
N ALA A 113 29.03 -7.07 -80.48
CA ALA A 113 29.66 -6.75 -81.78
C ALA A 113 30.01 -5.26 -81.93
N ALA A 114 31.16 -4.83 -82.45
CA ALA A 114 32.41 -5.42 -82.87
C ALA A 114 33.36 -4.24 -83.20
N ALA A 115 34.66 -4.55 -83.25
CA ALA A 115 35.71 -3.89 -84.04
C ALA A 115 36.28 -2.53 -83.59
N GLY A 116 37.59 -2.55 -83.32
CA GLY A 116 38.46 -1.39 -83.18
C GLY A 116 39.81 -1.79 -82.61
N GLY A 117 40.71 -2.29 -83.46
CA GLY A 117 41.98 -2.90 -83.08
C GLY A 117 43.13 -1.93 -82.77
N GLU A 118 44.15 -2.53 -82.14
CA GLU A 118 45.58 -2.29 -82.37
C GLU A 118 46.36 -1.19 -81.61
N GLN A 119 45.76 -0.45 -80.68
CA GLN A 119 46.54 0.44 -79.77
C GLN A 119 46.45 0.05 -78.27
N HIS A 120 45.76 -1.04 -77.94
CA HIS A 120 45.44 -1.39 -76.54
C HIS A 120 46.21 -2.59 -75.97
N ARG A 121 47.25 -3.13 -76.62
CA ARG A 121 48.02 -4.26 -76.04
C ARG A 121 48.90 -3.83 -74.87
N VAL A 122 49.59 -2.69 -74.99
CA VAL A 122 50.43 -2.12 -73.91
C VAL A 122 49.56 -1.54 -72.77
N THR A 123 48.35 -1.07 -73.07
CA THR A 123 47.38 -0.60 -72.07
C THR A 123 46.49 -1.70 -71.51
N ALA A 124 46.30 -2.84 -72.19
CA ALA A 124 45.59 -4.01 -71.63
C ALA A 124 46.42 -4.71 -70.57
N GLU A 125 47.74 -4.86 -70.76
CA GLU A 125 48.63 -5.36 -69.70
C GLU A 125 48.67 -4.39 -68.51
N SER A 126 48.73 -3.08 -68.77
CA SER A 126 48.67 -2.04 -67.73
C SER A 126 47.31 -2.00 -67.00
N ALA A 127 46.20 -2.13 -67.73
CA ALA A 127 44.84 -2.21 -67.15
C ALA A 127 44.63 -3.49 -66.35
N THR A 128 45.23 -4.61 -66.77
CA THR A 128 45.22 -5.87 -66.00
C THR A 128 46.01 -5.72 -64.70
N GLY A 129 47.13 -4.98 -64.72
CA GLY A 129 47.88 -4.63 -63.51
C GLY A 129 47.09 -3.74 -62.54
N VAL A 130 46.35 -2.76 -63.05
CA VAL A 130 45.49 -1.89 -62.23
C VAL A 130 44.30 -2.67 -61.66
N LEU A 131 43.69 -3.57 -62.42
CA LEU A 131 42.62 -4.45 -61.93
C LEU A 131 43.12 -5.41 -60.85
N ALA A 132 44.31 -5.99 -61.01
CA ALA A 132 44.93 -6.84 -60.00
C ALA A 132 45.27 -6.05 -58.72
N MET A 133 45.73 -4.80 -58.85
CA MET A 133 45.94 -3.90 -57.72
C MET A 133 44.62 -3.53 -57.03
N ALA A 134 43.56 -3.27 -57.79
CA ALA A 134 42.24 -2.95 -57.25
C ALA A 134 41.61 -4.15 -56.53
N GLN A 135 41.74 -5.37 -57.06
CA GLN A 135 41.32 -6.60 -56.38
C GLN A 135 42.09 -6.82 -55.08
N ARG A 136 43.41 -6.66 -55.11
CA ARG A 136 44.25 -6.77 -53.91
C ARG A 136 43.87 -5.74 -52.84
N LEU A 137 43.66 -4.49 -53.24
CA LEU A 137 43.22 -3.42 -52.33
C LEU A 137 41.83 -3.71 -51.76
N HIS A 138 40.92 -4.22 -52.59
CA HIS A 138 39.58 -4.63 -52.15
C HIS A 138 39.66 -5.75 -51.11
N ASP A 139 40.41 -6.80 -51.38
CA ASP A 139 40.60 -7.93 -50.46
C ASP A 139 41.19 -7.45 -49.12
N GLU A 140 42.14 -6.50 -49.17
CA GLU A 140 42.73 -5.87 -47.98
C GLU A 140 41.71 -5.03 -47.18
N TYR A 141 40.85 -4.24 -47.84
CA TYR A 141 39.76 -3.53 -47.16
C TYR A 141 38.71 -4.48 -46.59
N VAL A 142 38.41 -5.58 -47.29
CA VAL A 142 37.47 -6.59 -46.81
C VAL A 142 38.04 -7.30 -45.57
N SER A 143 39.31 -7.71 -45.58
CA SER A 143 39.94 -8.32 -44.41
C SER A 143 40.03 -7.33 -43.24
N ALA A 144 40.44 -6.08 -43.49
CA ALA A 144 40.50 -5.04 -42.47
C ALA A 144 39.11 -4.74 -41.89
N GLY A 145 38.07 -4.74 -42.72
CA GLY A 145 36.68 -4.58 -42.29
C GLY A 145 36.18 -5.75 -41.43
N ILE A 146 36.55 -6.99 -41.79
CA ILE A 146 36.23 -8.19 -41.01
C ILE A 146 36.92 -8.14 -39.65
N GLU A 147 38.21 -7.80 -39.60
CA GLU A 147 38.97 -7.67 -38.34
C GLU A 147 38.38 -6.58 -37.44
N GLN A 148 38.04 -5.42 -38.01
CA GLN A 148 37.38 -4.34 -37.26
C GLN A 148 36.02 -4.76 -36.73
N ARG A 149 35.19 -5.43 -37.55
CA ARG A 149 33.90 -5.97 -37.13
C ARG A 149 34.07 -6.97 -36.00
N ASP A 150 35.01 -7.90 -36.13
CA ASP A 150 35.21 -8.96 -35.15
C ASP A 150 35.74 -8.40 -33.82
N LYS A 151 36.60 -7.36 -33.88
CA LYS A 151 37.01 -6.59 -32.70
C LYS A 151 35.83 -5.89 -32.02
N LEU A 152 34.99 -5.21 -32.79
CA LEU A 152 33.80 -4.54 -32.25
C LEU A 152 32.81 -5.54 -31.64
N LEU A 153 32.62 -6.70 -32.27
CA LEU A 153 31.79 -7.78 -31.75
C LEU A 153 32.37 -8.34 -30.45
N ALA A 154 33.68 -8.53 -30.35
CA ALA A 154 34.33 -8.99 -29.13
C ALA A 154 34.17 -7.97 -27.99
N GLU A 155 34.41 -6.68 -28.27
CA GLU A 155 34.22 -5.61 -27.28
C GLU A 155 32.75 -5.48 -26.85
N ALA A 156 31.80 -5.54 -27.79
CA ALA A 156 30.38 -5.47 -27.50
C ALA A 156 29.91 -6.66 -26.65
N LYS A 157 30.35 -7.89 -26.99
CA LYS A 157 30.06 -9.09 -26.20
C LYS A 157 30.63 -8.99 -24.80
N SER A 158 31.88 -8.58 -24.65
CA SER A 158 32.52 -8.40 -23.34
C SER A 158 31.78 -7.36 -22.48
N LYS A 159 31.36 -6.23 -23.07
CA LYS A 159 30.56 -5.21 -22.37
C LYS A 159 29.17 -5.73 -21.99
N ALA A 160 28.52 -6.50 -22.86
CA ALA A 160 27.22 -7.09 -22.58
C ALA A 160 27.30 -8.11 -21.43
N GLU A 161 28.31 -8.99 -21.46
CA GLU A 161 28.56 -9.96 -20.39
C GLU A 161 28.85 -9.27 -19.05
N ALA A 162 29.67 -8.21 -19.05
CA ALA A 162 29.95 -7.42 -17.86
C ALA A 162 28.70 -6.73 -17.30
N LEU A 163 27.85 -6.16 -18.17
CA LEU A 163 26.60 -5.53 -17.74
C LEU A 163 25.64 -6.55 -17.15
N VAL A 164 25.51 -7.73 -17.77
CA VAL A 164 24.67 -8.82 -17.26
C VAL A 164 25.22 -9.35 -15.94
N SER A 165 26.53 -9.53 -15.79
CA SER A 165 27.12 -9.95 -14.50
C SER A 165 26.90 -8.91 -13.40
N ASP A 166 27.05 -7.62 -13.71
CA ASP A 166 26.81 -6.54 -12.74
C ASP A 166 25.35 -6.44 -12.36
N ALA A 167 24.43 -6.57 -13.32
CA ALA A 167 23.00 -6.54 -13.08
C ALA A 167 22.53 -7.73 -12.25
N THR A 168 23.01 -8.93 -12.56
CA THR A 168 22.70 -10.15 -11.81
C THR A 168 23.29 -10.11 -10.40
N ALA A 169 24.53 -9.63 -10.24
CA ALA A 169 25.14 -9.45 -8.91
C ALA A 169 24.38 -8.44 -8.05
N LYS A 170 23.97 -7.29 -8.63
CA LYS A 170 23.15 -6.30 -7.92
C LYS A 170 21.78 -6.86 -7.56
N SER A 171 21.13 -7.56 -8.48
CA SER A 171 19.83 -8.21 -8.22
C SER A 171 19.94 -9.24 -7.11
N GLN A 172 20.95 -10.12 -7.14
CA GLN A 172 21.18 -11.13 -6.12
C GLN A 172 21.44 -10.49 -4.75
N LYS A 173 22.21 -9.39 -4.70
CA LYS A 173 22.44 -8.63 -3.48
C LYS A 173 21.16 -8.01 -2.92
N LEU A 174 20.35 -7.38 -3.78
CA LEU A 174 19.08 -6.79 -3.36
C LEU A 174 18.13 -7.86 -2.81
N VAL A 175 18.09 -9.03 -3.44
CA VAL A 175 17.29 -10.17 -2.97
C VAL A 175 17.82 -10.65 -1.61
N SER A 176 19.14 -10.81 -1.44
CA SER A 176 19.69 -11.23 -0.14
C SER A 176 19.47 -10.21 0.98
N ASP A 177 19.58 -8.92 0.66
CA ASP A 177 19.35 -7.83 1.61
C ASP A 177 17.87 -7.77 2.00
N ALA A 178 16.95 -7.93 1.04
CA ALA A 178 15.51 -7.99 1.28
C ALA A 178 15.12 -9.23 2.11
N ASP A 179 15.70 -10.40 1.83
CA ASP A 179 15.48 -11.62 2.61
C ASP A 179 15.99 -11.47 4.06
N ALA A 180 17.16 -10.84 4.24
CA ALA A 180 17.70 -10.56 5.58
C ALA A 180 16.82 -9.59 6.37
N GLN A 181 16.33 -8.53 5.72
CA GLN A 181 15.40 -7.57 6.33
C GLN A 181 14.06 -8.24 6.67
N SER A 182 13.51 -9.06 5.78
CA SER A 182 12.28 -9.81 6.01
C SER A 182 12.41 -10.74 7.21
N LYS A 183 13.49 -11.55 7.28
CA LYS A 183 13.76 -12.42 8.43
C LYS A 183 13.88 -11.64 9.74
N LYS A 184 14.54 -10.49 9.72
CA LYS A 184 14.65 -9.62 10.90
C LYS A 184 13.29 -9.07 11.33
N LEU A 185 12.48 -8.56 10.39
CA LEU A 185 11.13 -8.06 10.68
C LEU A 185 10.24 -9.16 11.26
N VAL A 186 10.29 -10.37 10.71
CA VAL A 186 9.55 -11.52 11.24
C VAL A 186 10.01 -11.86 12.66
N SER A 187 11.32 -11.94 12.91
CA SER A 187 11.85 -12.19 14.25
C SER A 187 11.48 -11.09 15.25
N ASP A 188 11.54 -9.83 14.84
CA ASP A 188 11.16 -8.69 15.67
C ASP A 188 9.65 -8.73 15.97
N ALA A 189 8.81 -9.03 14.97
CA ALA A 189 7.37 -9.19 15.13
C ALA A 189 7.01 -10.35 16.07
N ASP A 190 7.65 -11.51 15.91
CA ASP A 190 7.48 -12.66 16.80
C ASP A 190 7.85 -12.33 18.25
N SER A 191 8.95 -11.59 18.44
CA SER A 191 9.38 -11.17 19.78
C SER A 191 8.38 -10.20 20.43
N ARG A 192 7.81 -9.27 19.66
CA ARG A 192 6.79 -8.33 20.14
C ARG A 192 5.48 -9.03 20.42
N SER A 193 5.07 -9.96 19.57
CA SER A 193 3.88 -10.77 19.75
C SER A 193 3.97 -11.58 21.05
N LYS A 194 5.09 -12.29 21.27
CA LYS A 194 5.30 -13.06 22.52
C LYS A 194 5.26 -12.19 23.77
N LYS A 195 5.86 -10.99 23.72
CA LYS A 195 5.80 -10.03 24.83
C LYS A 195 4.38 -9.55 25.10
N LEU A 196 3.66 -9.14 24.06
CA LEU A 196 2.28 -8.67 24.19
C LEU A 196 1.37 -9.75 24.77
N VAL A 197 1.51 -11.00 24.29
CA VAL A 197 0.78 -12.14 24.84
C VAL A 197 1.14 -12.36 26.31
N GLY A 198 2.43 -12.33 26.66
CA GLY A 198 2.86 -12.45 28.06
C GLY A 198 2.29 -11.34 28.96
N ASP A 199 2.34 -10.08 28.51
CA ASP A 199 1.79 -8.93 29.24
C ASP A 199 0.26 -9.04 29.41
N ALA A 200 -0.44 -9.55 28.38
CA ALA A 200 -1.89 -9.77 28.43
C ALA A 200 -2.26 -10.92 29.38
N GLU A 201 -1.51 -12.02 29.36
CA GLU A 201 -1.67 -13.14 30.29
C GLU A 201 -1.41 -12.71 31.73
N GLU A 202 -0.36 -11.92 31.98
CA GLU A 202 -0.05 -11.39 33.30
C GLU A 202 -1.16 -10.46 33.81
N LYS A 203 -1.62 -9.52 32.98
CA LYS A 203 -2.76 -8.65 33.32
C LYS A 203 -4.00 -9.46 33.66
N THR A 204 -4.30 -10.48 32.86
CA THR A 204 -5.46 -11.36 33.10
C THR A 204 -5.32 -12.11 34.41
N ARG A 205 -4.12 -12.61 34.72
CA ARG A 205 -3.85 -13.30 36.00
C ARG A 205 -4.05 -12.36 37.19
N VAL A 206 -3.54 -11.13 37.09
CA VAL A 206 -3.66 -10.12 38.15
C VAL A 206 -5.11 -9.70 38.35
N THR A 207 -5.87 -9.43 37.28
CA THR A 207 -7.29 -9.04 37.38
C THR A 207 -8.14 -10.16 37.95
N LEU A 208 -7.87 -11.42 37.56
CA LEU A 208 -8.56 -12.58 38.11
C LEU A 208 -8.27 -12.73 39.61
N THR A 209 -7.02 -12.58 40.03
CA THR A 209 -6.63 -12.63 41.44
C THR A 209 -7.32 -11.51 42.25
N ASP A 210 -7.37 -10.28 41.72
CA ASP A 210 -8.07 -9.16 42.36
C ASP A 210 -9.59 -9.39 42.45
N LEU A 211 -10.21 -9.93 41.40
CA LEU A 211 -11.62 -10.30 41.40
C LEU A 211 -11.92 -11.42 42.42
N GLU A 212 -11.05 -12.41 42.56
CA GLU A 212 -11.18 -13.46 43.58
C GLU A 212 -11.07 -12.89 45.00
N GLN A 213 -10.14 -11.97 45.24
CA GLN A 213 -10.03 -11.28 46.53
C GLN A 213 -11.28 -10.47 46.85
N LYS A 214 -11.76 -9.67 45.89
CA LYS A 214 -13.00 -8.90 46.02
C LYS A 214 -14.19 -9.81 46.30
N LYS A 215 -14.31 -10.92 45.57
CA LYS A 215 -15.36 -11.93 45.79
C LYS A 215 -15.32 -12.46 47.21
N SER A 216 -14.15 -12.88 47.70
CA SER A 216 -14.00 -13.38 49.08
C SER A 216 -14.37 -12.34 50.13
N VAL A 217 -13.99 -11.07 49.95
CA VAL A 217 -14.37 -9.98 50.85
C VAL A 217 -15.88 -9.76 50.85
N LEU A 218 -16.52 -9.77 49.68
CA LEU A 218 -17.97 -9.64 49.56
C LEU A 218 -18.70 -10.82 50.21
N GLU A 219 -18.23 -12.06 50.01
CA GLU A 219 -18.78 -13.26 50.65
C GLU A 219 -18.73 -13.15 52.18
N ASN A 220 -17.58 -12.78 52.74
CA ASN A 220 -17.45 -12.55 54.18
C ASN A 220 -18.40 -11.46 54.68
N LYS A 221 -18.60 -10.38 53.91
CA LYS A 221 -19.53 -9.30 54.30
C LYS A 221 -20.98 -9.76 54.28
N ILE A 222 -21.36 -10.60 53.31
CA ILE A 222 -22.69 -11.21 53.24
C ILE A 222 -22.93 -12.07 54.47
N ASP A 223 -21.96 -12.90 54.86
CA ASP A 223 -22.09 -13.76 56.05
C ASP A 223 -22.17 -12.96 57.35
N GLN A 224 -21.38 -11.89 57.47
CA GLN A 224 -21.50 -10.94 58.59
C GLN A 224 -22.90 -10.33 58.67
N LEU A 225 -23.43 -9.83 57.55
CA LEU A 225 -24.77 -9.21 57.50
C LEU A 225 -25.87 -10.23 57.84
N ARG A 226 -25.77 -11.47 57.36
CA ARG A 226 -26.69 -12.56 57.72
C ARG A 226 -26.62 -12.89 59.21
N GLY A 227 -25.43 -12.86 59.81
CA GLY A 227 -25.23 -12.99 61.26
C GLY A 227 -25.91 -11.86 62.03
N PHE A 228 -25.65 -10.60 61.64
CA PHE A 228 -26.30 -9.43 62.24
C PHE A 228 -27.82 -9.50 62.15
N GLU A 229 -28.37 -9.93 61.02
CA GLU A 229 -29.81 -10.10 60.87
C GLU A 229 -30.37 -11.17 61.82
N ARG A 230 -29.70 -12.32 61.92
CA ARG A 230 -30.11 -13.39 62.84
C ARG A 230 -30.09 -12.92 64.28
N ASP A 231 -29.01 -12.26 64.70
CA ASP A 231 -28.86 -11.74 66.06
C ASP A 231 -29.86 -10.64 66.36
N TYR A 232 -30.11 -9.74 65.40
CA TYR A 232 -31.11 -8.68 65.53
C TYR A 232 -32.52 -9.25 65.67
N ARG A 233 -32.89 -10.23 64.82
CA ARG A 233 -34.18 -10.94 64.95
C ARG A 233 -34.30 -11.66 66.29
N GLY A 234 -33.22 -12.28 66.77
CA GLY A 234 -33.17 -12.91 68.09
C GLY A 234 -33.40 -11.90 69.22
N ARG A 235 -32.65 -10.78 69.23
CA ARG A 235 -32.81 -9.71 70.22
C ARG A 235 -34.20 -9.09 70.19
N LEU A 236 -34.75 -8.85 69.00
CA LEU A 236 -36.11 -8.32 68.84
C LEU A 236 -37.15 -9.29 69.40
N LYS A 237 -37.00 -10.59 69.12
CA LYS A 237 -37.88 -11.63 69.67
C LYS A 237 -37.83 -11.66 71.20
N THR A 238 -36.63 -11.71 71.79
CA THR A 238 -36.47 -11.71 73.25
C THR A 238 -37.00 -10.43 73.89
N PHE A 239 -36.81 -9.27 73.25
CA PHE A 239 -37.34 -8.00 73.73
C PHE A 239 -38.88 -8.00 73.76
N ILE A 240 -39.52 -8.44 72.66
CA ILE A 240 -40.98 -8.53 72.59
C ILE A 240 -41.53 -9.53 73.60
N GLU A 241 -40.91 -10.71 73.74
CA GLU A 241 -41.29 -11.72 74.74
C GLU A 241 -41.16 -11.18 76.18
N GLY A 242 -40.10 -10.42 76.45
CA GLY A 242 -39.92 -9.73 77.74
C GLY A 242 -41.01 -8.70 78.02
N GLN A 243 -41.31 -7.84 77.04
CA GLN A 243 -42.40 -6.86 77.17
C GLN A 243 -43.77 -7.53 77.40
N LEU A 244 -44.04 -8.65 76.72
CA LEU A 244 -45.27 -9.41 76.95
C LEU A 244 -45.34 -9.97 78.38
N ARG A 245 -44.24 -10.54 78.88
CA ARG A 245 -44.18 -11.13 80.23
C ARG A 245 -44.35 -10.09 81.33
N ASP A 246 -43.78 -8.89 81.14
CA ASP A 246 -43.97 -7.77 82.06
C ASP A 246 -45.43 -7.29 82.08
N LEU A 247 -46.09 -7.25 80.92
CA LEU A 247 -47.52 -6.92 80.84
C LEU A 247 -48.39 -7.98 81.51
N GLU A 248 -48.10 -9.26 81.30
CA GLU A 248 -48.82 -10.37 81.92
C GLU A 248 -48.62 -10.41 83.43
N SER A 249 -47.41 -10.13 83.92
CA SER A 249 -47.15 -10.01 85.36
C SER A 249 -47.86 -8.80 85.98
N LYS A 250 -47.87 -7.64 85.32
CA LYS A 250 -48.65 -6.47 85.79
C LYS A 250 -50.14 -6.76 85.85
N GLY A 251 -50.73 -7.35 84.81
CA GLY A 251 -52.14 -7.75 84.81
C GLY A 251 -52.45 -8.83 85.85
N SER A 252 -51.52 -9.75 86.11
CA SER A 252 -51.66 -10.78 87.16
C SER A 252 -51.61 -10.18 88.57
N VAL A 253 -50.75 -9.19 88.81
CA VAL A 253 -50.69 -8.49 90.11
C VAL A 253 -51.94 -7.65 90.33
N GLU A 254 -52.45 -6.98 89.30
CA GLU A 254 -53.68 -6.19 89.37
C GLU A 254 -54.94 -7.04 89.66
N THR A 255 -55.02 -8.24 89.05
CA THR A 255 -56.08 -9.22 89.35
C THR A 255 -55.96 -9.82 90.75
N ALA A 256 -54.75 -10.17 91.22
CA ALA A 256 -54.55 -10.65 92.59
C ALA A 256 -54.86 -9.58 93.67
N SER A 257 -54.58 -8.31 93.38
CA SER A 257 -54.87 -7.16 94.25
C SER A 257 -56.38 -6.94 94.42
N THR A 258 -57.15 -7.12 93.34
CA THR A 258 -58.61 -6.95 93.36
C THR A 258 -59.31 -8.10 94.05
N GLU A 259 -58.79 -9.32 93.93
CA GLU A 259 -59.34 -10.52 94.58
C GLU A 259 -59.08 -10.56 96.10
N SER A 260 -57.95 -10.02 96.56
CA SER A 260 -57.63 -9.88 97.99
C SER A 260 -58.37 -8.72 98.69
N ALA A 261 -58.89 -7.74 97.94
CA ALA A 261 -59.76 -6.69 98.46
C ALA A 261 -61.24 -7.12 98.61
N GLN A 262 -61.62 -8.30 98.11
CA GLN A 262 -62.99 -8.84 98.17
C GLN A 262 -63.18 -9.96 99.21
N ARG A 263 -62.14 -10.31 99.96
CA ARG A 263 -62.21 -11.18 101.15
C ARG A 263 -62.10 -10.36 102.43
#